data_AF-A0A9P6EIF2-F1
#
_entry.id   AF-A0A9P6EIF2-F1
#
_cell.length_a   1.000
_cell.length_b   1.000
_cell.length_c   1.000
_cell.angle_alpha   90.00
_cell.angle_beta   90.00
_cell.angle_gamma   90.00
#
_symmetry.space_group_name_H-M   'P 1'
#
loop_
_entity.id
_entity.type
_entity.pdbx_description
1 polymer ?
#
loop_
_entity_poly.entity_id
_entity_poly.type
_entity_poly.pdbx_seq_one_letter_code
_entity_poly.pdbx_strand_id
1 'polypeptide(L)'
;MDARLDDKTSSIVTRKSDGGSPTQPRKRQGDESKKVAGTLQSIDETKFAAVFIIDKIRYLFTARLNKATDKPFRVSSATLTFRNLQGLLRSTTFQGTLGPSTMEFAFDSGPTIAGNLDEKLTEGKSVVGTGKWTWS
;
A
#
# COMPACT_ATOMS: atom_id res chain seq x y z
N MET A 1 -53.72 2.45 -12.09
CA MET A 1 -52.79 1.37 -11.67
C MET A 1 -52.34 1.76 -10.28
N ASP A 2 -53.10 1.38 -9.27
CA ASP A 2 -52.77 1.62 -7.87
C ASP A 2 -53.11 0.34 -7.12
N ALA A 3 -52.08 -0.29 -6.57
CA ALA A 3 -52.18 -1.60 -5.96
C ALA A 3 -51.76 -1.52 -4.49
N ARG A 4 -52.54 -2.27 -3.69
CA ARG A 4 -52.30 -2.82 -2.35
C ARG A 4 -52.61 -1.89 -1.18
N LEU A 5 -53.69 -2.11 -0.44
CA LEU A 5 -54.19 -3.32 0.26
C LEU A 5 -53.38 -3.63 1.52
N ASP A 6 -54.11 -3.51 2.62
CA ASP A 6 -53.79 -3.68 4.02
C ASP A 6 -53.47 -5.14 4.34
N ASP A 7 -52.52 -5.40 5.24
CA ASP A 7 -52.45 -6.67 5.96
C ASP A 7 -52.23 -6.47 7.46
N LYS A 8 -52.84 -7.40 8.19
CA LYS A 8 -53.29 -7.40 9.57
C LYS A 8 -52.23 -7.93 10.56
N THR A 9 -52.27 -7.35 11.77
CA THR A 9 -52.45 -8.03 13.07
C THR A 9 -51.43 -9.08 13.56
N SER A 10 -50.74 -8.69 14.65
CA SER A 10 -50.39 -9.42 15.89
C SER A 10 -49.53 -10.69 15.79
N SER A 11 -48.49 -10.84 16.62
CA SER A 11 -48.69 -11.17 18.04
C SER A 11 -47.46 -10.94 18.91
N ILE A 12 -47.76 -10.47 20.13
CA ILE A 12 -46.90 -10.32 21.30
C ILE A 12 -46.37 -11.70 21.75
N VAL A 13 -45.07 -11.82 21.99
CA VAL A 13 -44.53 -12.57 23.14
C VAL A 13 -43.32 -11.82 23.70
N THR A 14 -43.51 -11.22 24.88
CA THR A 14 -42.43 -10.77 25.74
C THR A 14 -41.78 -11.98 26.42
N ARG A 15 -40.46 -12.10 26.30
CA ARG A 15 -39.61 -12.70 27.34
C ARG A 15 -38.41 -11.78 27.58
N LYS A 16 -38.35 -11.19 28.79
CA LYS A 16 -37.16 -10.56 29.36
C LYS A 16 -36.38 -11.61 30.13
N SER A 17 -35.05 -11.60 29.96
CA SER A 17 -33.94 -12.18 30.77
C SER A 17 -32.93 -12.78 29.77
N ASP A 18 -31.65 -12.43 29.68
CA ASP A 18 -30.71 -11.84 30.61
C ASP A 18 -29.60 -11.12 29.85
N GLY A 19 -28.87 -10.26 30.56
CA GLY A 19 -27.73 -9.51 30.04
C GLY A 19 -26.64 -10.41 29.46
N GLY A 20 -26.36 -10.20 28.18
CA GLY A 20 -25.11 -10.53 27.55
C GLY A 20 -24.77 -9.38 26.62
N SER A 21 -23.75 -8.60 26.96
CA SER A 21 -23.18 -7.60 26.07
C SER A 21 -23.02 -8.20 24.67
N PRO A 22 -23.35 -7.50 23.59
CA PRO A 22 -23.02 -7.98 22.25
C PRO A 22 -21.50 -8.10 22.20
N THR A 23 -20.99 -9.33 22.25
CA THR A 23 -19.59 -9.63 21.98
C THR A 23 -19.36 -9.29 20.52
N GLN A 24 -18.96 -8.04 20.31
CA GLN A 24 -18.44 -7.54 19.04
C GLN A 24 -17.43 -8.57 18.53
N PRO A 25 -17.52 -9.01 17.26
CA PRO A 25 -16.56 -9.98 16.75
C PRO A 25 -15.17 -9.39 16.94
N ARG A 26 -14.34 -10.08 17.75
CA ARG A 26 -12.91 -9.77 17.91
C ARG A 26 -12.31 -9.77 16.51
N LYS A 27 -12.13 -8.58 15.92
CA LYS A 27 -11.21 -8.41 14.80
C LYS A 27 -9.89 -8.98 15.29
N ARG A 28 -9.42 -10.08 14.68
CA ARG A 28 -8.06 -10.55 14.86
C ARG A 28 -7.16 -9.42 14.37
N GLN A 29 -6.70 -8.60 15.30
CA GLN A 29 -5.79 -7.49 15.04
C GLN A 29 -4.41 -8.10 14.77
N GLY A 30 -4.24 -8.65 13.58
CA GLY A 30 -3.04 -9.44 13.24
C GLY A 30 -2.69 -9.51 11.76
N ASP A 31 -3.49 -8.94 10.86
CA ASP A 31 -3.22 -9.07 9.40
C ASP A 31 -3.64 -7.84 8.57
N GLU A 32 -3.69 -6.66 9.18
CA GLU A 32 -4.04 -5.44 8.43
C GLU A 32 -2.78 -4.80 7.84
N SER A 33 -2.72 -4.78 6.50
CA SER A 33 -1.69 -4.05 5.76
C SER A 33 -1.87 -2.55 5.95
N LYS A 34 -0.82 -1.86 6.39
CA LYS A 34 -0.74 -0.40 6.48
C LYS A 34 -0.46 0.19 5.09
N LYS A 35 -1.04 1.35 4.80
CA LYS A 35 -0.77 2.15 3.60
C LYS A 35 -0.29 3.54 3.98
N VAL A 36 0.79 3.99 3.36
CA VAL A 36 1.43 5.27 3.66
C VAL A 36 1.80 5.97 2.36
N ALA A 37 1.48 7.26 2.25
CA ALA A 37 1.87 8.08 1.12
C ALA A 37 3.35 8.48 1.21
N GLY A 38 3.98 8.67 0.06
CA GLY A 38 5.37 9.08 -0.04
C GLY A 38 5.73 9.56 -1.43
N THR A 39 7.03 9.69 -1.66
CA THR A 39 7.58 10.20 -2.92
C THR A 39 8.73 9.34 -3.39
N LEU A 40 8.98 9.32 -4.69
CA LEU A 40 10.11 8.64 -5.32
C LEU A 40 10.80 9.58 -6.31
N GLN A 41 12.12 9.52 -6.38
CA GLN A 41 12.91 10.29 -7.34
C GLN A 41 14.18 9.54 -7.74
N SER A 42 14.49 9.52 -9.04
CA SER A 42 15.78 9.02 -9.53
C SER A 42 16.93 9.92 -9.06
N ILE A 43 18.01 9.30 -8.60
CA ILE A 43 19.30 9.96 -8.32
C ILE A 43 20.16 9.95 -9.59
N ASP A 44 20.19 8.81 -10.26
CA ASP A 44 20.80 8.59 -11.57
C ASP A 44 19.95 7.58 -12.37
N GLU A 45 20.36 7.22 -13.58
CA GLU A 45 19.59 6.29 -14.44
C GLU A 45 19.41 4.89 -13.82
N THR A 46 20.26 4.51 -12.87
CA THR A 46 20.20 3.20 -12.22
C THR A 46 19.81 3.28 -10.74
N LYS A 47 19.65 4.48 -10.16
CA LYS A 47 19.40 4.64 -8.73
C LYS A 47 18.24 5.55 -8.45
N PHE A 48 17.50 5.26 -7.37
CA PHE A 48 16.45 6.13 -6.88
C PHE A 48 16.40 6.15 -5.36
N ALA A 49 15.71 7.17 -4.83
CA ALA A 49 15.34 7.29 -3.44
C ALA A 49 13.82 7.34 -3.31
N ALA A 50 13.26 6.60 -2.34
CA ALA A 50 11.87 6.67 -1.93
C ALA A 50 11.76 7.15 -0.49
N VAL A 51 10.85 8.07 -0.20
CA VAL A 51 10.68 8.66 1.14
C VAL A 51 9.24 8.46 1.60
N PHE A 52 9.08 7.94 2.82
CA PHE A 52 7.80 7.72 3.48
C PHE A 52 7.86 8.22 4.92
N ILE A 53 6.77 8.80 5.43
CA ILE A 53 6.65 9.19 6.84
C ILE A 53 5.72 8.21 7.55
N ILE A 54 6.27 7.40 8.46
CA ILE A 54 5.53 6.39 9.21
C ILE A 54 5.67 6.73 10.69
N ASP A 55 4.54 6.93 11.39
CA ASP A 55 4.53 7.28 12.81
C ASP A 55 5.46 8.46 13.17
N LYS A 56 5.48 9.49 12.29
CA LYS A 56 6.33 10.70 12.36
C LYS A 56 7.84 10.48 12.15
N ILE A 57 8.27 9.27 11.84
CA ILE A 57 9.67 8.95 11.50
C ILE A 57 9.81 8.95 9.98
N ARG A 58 10.87 9.57 9.47
CA ARG A 58 11.18 9.57 8.04
C ARG A 58 11.94 8.30 7.69
N TYR A 59 11.37 7.49 6.80
CA TYR A 59 12.01 6.32 6.21
C TYR A 59 12.45 6.64 4.78
N LEU A 60 13.72 6.36 4.50
CA LEU A 60 14.34 6.51 3.19
C LEU A 60 14.73 5.12 2.67
N PHE A 61 14.27 4.77 1.47
CA PHE A 61 14.75 3.62 0.74
C PHE A 61 15.60 4.08 -0.45
N THR A 62 16.88 3.74 -0.42
CA THR A 62 17.78 4.01 -1.55
C THR A 62 18.06 2.69 -2.27
N ALA A 63 17.82 2.66 -3.57
CA ALA A 63 17.90 1.44 -4.36
C ALA A 63 18.60 1.64 -5.70
N ARG A 64 19.09 0.52 -6.23
CA ARG A 64 19.65 0.37 -7.56
C ARG A 64 18.80 -0.60 -8.41
N LEU A 65 18.50 -0.21 -9.63
CA LEU A 65 17.85 -1.00 -10.67
C LEU A 65 18.90 -1.81 -11.45
N ASN A 66 18.52 -2.99 -11.91
CA ASN A 66 19.33 -3.82 -12.81
C ASN A 66 19.40 -3.25 -14.24
N LYS A 67 18.50 -2.34 -14.61
CA LYS A 67 18.40 -1.72 -15.92
C LYS A 67 18.29 -0.20 -15.77
N ALA A 68 19.14 0.52 -16.48
CA ALA A 68 19.13 1.98 -16.54
C ALA A 68 17.84 2.52 -17.16
N THR A 69 17.32 3.64 -16.66
CA THR A 69 16.24 4.44 -17.27
C THR A 69 16.75 5.30 -18.40
N ASP A 70 15.87 5.55 -19.38
CA ASP A 70 16.11 6.41 -20.54
C ASP A 70 16.23 7.89 -20.14
N LYS A 71 15.60 8.26 -19.01
CA LYS A 71 15.72 9.59 -18.40
C LYS A 71 15.47 9.55 -16.89
N PRO A 72 15.77 10.64 -16.16
CA PRO A 72 15.34 10.81 -14.79
C PRO A 72 13.81 10.71 -14.64
N PHE A 73 13.34 10.23 -13.50
CA PHE A 73 11.92 10.11 -13.20
C PHE A 73 11.59 10.54 -11.77
N ARG A 74 10.33 10.93 -11.58
CA ARG A 74 9.77 11.33 -10.28
C ARG A 74 8.36 10.75 -10.12
N VAL A 75 8.02 10.45 -8.88
CA VAL A 75 6.68 10.06 -8.43
C VAL A 75 6.36 10.93 -7.22
N SER A 76 5.51 11.93 -7.40
CA SER A 76 5.12 12.82 -6.30
C SER A 76 4.04 12.22 -5.37
N SER A 77 3.37 11.15 -5.81
CA SER A 77 2.34 10.45 -5.04
C SER A 77 2.53 8.93 -5.11
N ALA A 78 3.50 8.43 -4.35
CA ALA A 78 3.72 6.99 -4.16
C ALA A 78 2.91 6.47 -2.96
N THR A 79 2.49 5.21 -3.02
CA THR A 79 1.87 4.50 -1.92
C THR A 79 2.74 3.31 -1.53
N LEU A 80 3.21 3.28 -0.28
CA LEU A 80 3.83 2.13 0.35
C LEU A 80 2.76 1.31 1.06
N THR A 81 2.67 0.02 0.75
CA THR A 81 1.83 -0.95 1.47
C THR A 81 2.73 -1.95 2.20
N PHE A 82 2.52 -2.16 3.50
CA PHE A 82 3.33 -3.09 4.31
C PHE A 82 2.56 -3.60 5.53
N ARG A 83 2.88 -4.79 6.04
CA ARG A 83 2.20 -5.36 7.22
C ARG A 83 2.77 -4.84 8.53
N ASN A 84 4.10 -4.83 8.67
CA ASN A 84 4.79 -4.39 9.87
C ASN A 84 6.17 -3.81 9.53
N LEU A 85 6.71 -3.01 10.45
CA LEU A 85 7.98 -2.31 10.25
C LEU A 85 9.18 -3.27 10.12
N GLN A 86 9.18 -4.40 10.82
CA GLN A 86 10.28 -5.36 10.70
C GLN A 86 10.35 -5.98 9.30
N GLY A 87 9.20 -6.32 8.71
CA GLY A 87 9.12 -6.79 7.32
C GLY A 87 9.64 -5.73 6.36
N LEU A 88 9.19 -4.48 6.52
CA LEU A 88 9.67 -3.34 5.73
C LEU A 88 11.18 -3.18 5.77
N LEU A 89 11.77 -3.13 6.95
CA LEU A 89 13.21 -2.87 7.13
C LEU A 89 14.10 -4.03 6.64
N ARG A 90 13.55 -5.25 6.52
CA ARG A 90 14.25 -6.42 5.96
C ARG A 90 14.13 -6.51 4.44
N SER A 91 13.20 -5.76 3.83
CA SER A 91 12.99 -5.72 2.39
C SER A 91 14.14 -5.02 1.67
N THR A 92 15.07 -5.81 1.15
CA THR A 92 16.25 -5.28 0.44
C THR A 92 16.21 -5.58 -1.05
N THR A 93 15.44 -6.56 -1.50
CA THR A 93 15.30 -6.90 -2.92
C THR A 93 13.87 -6.68 -3.38
N PHE A 94 13.71 -6.25 -4.63
CA PHE A 94 12.41 -6.03 -5.24
C PHE A 94 12.42 -6.36 -6.73
N GLN A 95 11.24 -6.62 -7.25
CA GLN A 95 10.95 -6.76 -8.68
C GLN A 95 9.71 -5.98 -9.03
N GLY A 96 9.57 -5.57 -10.29
CA GLY A 96 8.38 -4.85 -10.71
C GLY A 96 8.46 -4.20 -12.06
N THR A 97 7.57 -3.24 -12.30
CA THR A 97 7.46 -2.49 -13.55
C THR A 97 7.78 -1.03 -13.32
N LEU A 98 8.42 -0.41 -14.31
CA LEU A 98 8.71 1.01 -14.35
C LEU A 98 8.41 1.55 -15.75
N GLY A 99 7.45 2.47 -15.84
CA GLY A 99 7.01 3.08 -17.08
C GLY A 99 5.89 2.33 -17.81
N PRO A 100 5.33 2.91 -18.89
CA PRO A 100 5.64 4.27 -19.34
C PRO A 100 4.99 5.34 -18.47
N SER A 101 3.91 5.06 -17.73
CA SER A 101 3.19 6.07 -16.91
C SER A 101 3.10 5.74 -15.43
N THR A 102 3.38 4.50 -15.05
CA THR A 102 3.23 4.01 -13.67
C THR A 102 4.48 3.25 -13.26
N MET A 103 4.62 3.05 -11.95
CA MET A 103 5.58 2.13 -11.38
C MET A 103 4.88 1.25 -10.35
N GLU A 104 5.33 0.01 -10.25
CA GLU A 104 4.97 -0.90 -9.17
C GLU A 104 6.17 -1.76 -8.81
N PHE A 105 6.55 -1.77 -7.53
CA PHE A 105 7.64 -2.59 -6.99
C PHE A 105 7.11 -3.48 -5.88
N ALA A 106 7.32 -4.79 -6.00
CA ALA A 106 7.01 -5.79 -5.00
C ALA A 106 8.30 -6.32 -4.37
N PHE A 107 8.36 -6.28 -3.05
CA PHE A 107 9.52 -6.70 -2.27
C PHE A 107 9.37 -8.16 -1.82
N ASP A 108 10.51 -8.85 -1.71
CA ASP A 108 10.60 -10.26 -1.30
C ASP A 108 9.86 -10.60 0.01
N SER A 109 9.81 -9.66 0.93
CA SER A 109 9.26 -9.79 2.28
C SER A 109 7.84 -9.25 2.40
N GLY A 110 7.22 -8.90 1.27
CA GLY A 110 5.80 -8.57 1.16
C GLY A 110 5.43 -7.09 0.94
N PRO A 111 6.23 -6.07 1.32
CA PRO A 111 5.87 -4.70 1.01
C PRO A 111 5.73 -4.44 -0.49
N THR A 112 4.95 -3.42 -0.83
CA THR A 112 4.85 -2.91 -2.21
C THR A 112 4.93 -1.40 -2.23
N ILE A 113 5.52 -0.85 -3.29
CA ILE A 113 5.47 0.58 -3.61
C ILE A 113 4.78 0.71 -4.97
N ALA A 114 3.81 1.59 -5.09
CA ALA A 114 3.11 1.87 -6.34
C ALA A 114 2.88 3.37 -6.53
N GLY A 115 2.86 3.86 -7.76
CA GLY A 115 2.56 5.26 -8.04
C GLY A 115 2.57 5.61 -9.53
N ASN A 116 2.05 6.80 -9.84
CA ASN A 116 2.11 7.36 -11.17
C ASN A 116 3.40 8.16 -11.33
N LEU A 117 4.06 8.01 -12.48
CA LEU A 117 5.18 8.85 -12.83
C LEU A 117 4.67 10.26 -13.15
N ASP A 118 5.33 11.27 -12.61
CA ASP A 118 5.00 12.69 -12.89
C ASP A 118 5.22 12.99 -14.39
N GLU A 119 6.20 12.32 -15.00
CA GLU A 119 6.45 12.34 -16.44
C GLU A 119 6.54 10.92 -16.99
N LYS A 120 6.02 10.72 -18.20
CA LYS A 120 6.12 9.42 -18.86
C LYS A 120 7.56 9.09 -19.27
N LEU A 121 7.97 7.84 -19.06
CA LEU A 121 9.14 7.26 -19.71
C LEU A 121 8.81 6.85 -21.15
N THR A 122 9.84 6.67 -21.98
CA THR A 122 9.65 6.25 -23.37
C THR A 122 8.95 4.90 -23.45
N GLU A 123 9.36 3.95 -22.61
CA GLU A 123 8.80 2.60 -22.56
C GLU A 123 8.65 2.10 -21.12
N GLY A 124 7.72 1.17 -20.94
CA GLY A 124 7.61 0.39 -19.71
C GLY A 124 8.51 -0.82 -19.73
N LYS A 125 9.18 -1.11 -18.61
CA LYS A 125 10.05 -2.29 -18.50
C LYS A 125 9.93 -2.97 -17.15
N SER A 126 10.16 -4.28 -17.17
CA SER A 126 10.38 -5.06 -15.96
C SER A 126 11.79 -4.83 -15.41
N VAL A 127 11.86 -4.51 -14.13
CA VAL A 127 13.08 -4.23 -13.38
C VAL A 127 13.18 -5.15 -12.18
N VAL A 128 14.42 -5.41 -11.79
CA VAL A 128 14.78 -6.01 -10.51
C VAL A 128 15.77 -5.07 -9.86
N GLY A 129 15.76 -4.97 -8.55
CA GLY A 129 16.71 -4.12 -7.86
C GLY A 129 16.98 -4.52 -6.43
N THR A 130 17.99 -3.87 -5.87
CA THR A 130 18.36 -4.01 -4.48
C THR A 130 18.51 -2.64 -3.84
N GLY A 131 18.24 -2.55 -2.54
CA GLY A 131 18.32 -1.30 -1.81
C GLY A 131 18.38 -1.49 -0.32
N LYS A 132 18.38 -0.37 0.38
CA LYS A 132 18.49 -0.32 1.84
C LYS A 132 17.55 0.73 2.40
N TRP A 133 16.90 0.37 3.51
CA TRP A 133 16.14 1.29 4.34
C TRP A 133 17.04 1.97 5.36
N THR A 134 16.86 3.28 5.53
CA THR A 134 17.38 4.07 6.65
C THR A 134 16.24 4.91 7.24
N TRP A 135 16.41 5.36 8.48
CA TRP A 135 15.44 6.21 9.14
C TRP A 135 16.12 7.29 9.98
N SER A 136 15.44 8.41 10.15
CA SER A 136 15.89 9.58 10.93
C SER A 136 14.69 10.32 11.51
#